data_AF-A0A3B9VJI5-F1
#
_entry.id   AF-A0A3B9VJI5-F1
#
_cell.length_a   1.000
_cell.length_b   1.000
_cell.length_c   1.000
_cell.angle_alpha   90.00
_cell.angle_beta   90.00
_cell.angle_gamma   90.00
#
_symmetry.space_group_name_H-M   'P 1'
#
loop_
_entity.id
_entity.type
_entity.pdbx_description
1 polymer ?
#
loop_
_entity_poly.entity_id
_entity_poly.type
_entity_poly.pdbx_seq_one_letter_code
_entity_poly.pdbx_strand_id
1 'polypeptide(L)'
;GRLYHVISSPQAYFGVNGDPLSALYIWQGGLGIWGAISLGLLGAYIGYRRNKSRGDVSFASFADALAPGLLIAQGLGRWGNWFNKELFGRELNAPWALEIPAAYRPIGYSSVETFHPVFLYESIW
;
A
#
# COMPACT_ATOMS: atom_id res chain seq x y z
N GLY A 1 7.87 -0.09 5.87
CA GLY A 1 7.78 -0.30 4.41
C GLY A 1 9.15 -0.53 3.79
N ARG A 2 9.94 0.54 3.61
CA ARG A 2 11.25 0.50 2.94
C ARG A 2 12.27 -0.42 3.62
N LEU A 3 12.41 -0.31 4.94
CA LEU A 3 13.34 -1.14 5.71
C LEU A 3 13.13 -2.64 5.47
N TYR A 4 11.87 -3.10 5.51
CA TYR A 4 11.54 -4.49 5.22
C TYR A 4 11.95 -4.91 3.82
N HIS A 5 11.69 -4.06 2.81
CA HIS A 5 12.03 -4.37 1.43
C HIS A 5 13.55 -4.46 1.20
N VAL A 6 14.33 -3.59 1.84
CA VAL A 6 15.81 -3.66 1.82
C VAL A 6 16.30 -4.96 2.44
N ILE A 7 15.70 -5.38 3.55
CA ILE A 7 16.05 -6.64 4.23
C ILE A 7 15.65 -7.87 3.41
N SER A 8 14.48 -7.85 2.76
CA SER A 8 13.98 -8.98 1.97
C SER A 8 14.62 -9.10 0.59
N SER A 9 15.19 -8.00 0.08
CA SER A 9 15.78 -7.94 -1.27
C SER A 9 17.16 -7.27 -1.24
N PRO A 10 18.12 -7.74 -0.41
CA PRO A 10 19.38 -7.06 -0.19
C PRO A 10 20.27 -7.03 -1.45
N GLN A 11 20.13 -8.01 -2.35
CA GLN A 11 20.88 -8.07 -3.60
C GLN A 11 20.57 -6.91 -4.54
N ALA A 12 19.37 -6.31 -4.45
CA ALA A 12 19.02 -5.15 -5.26
C ALA A 12 19.80 -3.88 -4.84
N TYR A 13 20.30 -3.83 -3.61
CA TYR A 13 20.99 -2.67 -3.03
C TYR A 13 22.49 -2.88 -2.86
N PHE A 14 22.87 -4.08 -2.43
CA PHE A 14 24.25 -4.42 -2.04
C PHE A 14 24.88 -5.49 -2.96
N GLY A 15 24.20 -5.87 -4.05
CA GLY A 15 24.74 -6.79 -5.05
C GLY A 15 25.73 -6.12 -6.02
N VAL A 16 26.25 -6.90 -6.97
CA VAL A 16 27.30 -6.47 -7.93
C VAL A 16 26.94 -5.19 -8.70
N ASN A 17 25.65 -4.97 -8.97
CA ASN A 17 25.14 -3.78 -9.67
C ASN A 17 24.22 -2.92 -8.77
N GLY A 18 24.22 -3.15 -7.46
CA GLY A 18 23.38 -2.43 -6.51
C GLY A 18 23.99 -1.08 -6.13
N ASP A 19 23.13 -0.09 -5.87
CA ASP A 19 23.53 1.18 -5.24
C ASP A 19 23.03 1.20 -3.78
N PRO A 20 23.93 1.12 -2.77
CA PRO A 20 23.54 1.20 -1.37
C PRO A 20 22.76 2.47 -1.00
N LEU A 21 23.03 3.60 -1.64
CA LEU A 21 22.32 4.85 -1.37
C LEU A 21 20.86 4.79 -1.84
N SER A 22 20.58 4.00 -2.88
CA SER A 22 19.23 3.79 -3.36
C SER A 22 18.29 3.21 -2.30
N ALA A 23 18.81 2.52 -1.27
CA ALA A 23 18.02 2.04 -0.14
C ALA A 23 17.24 3.18 0.57
N LEU A 24 17.75 4.42 0.53
CA LEU A 24 17.11 5.60 1.11
C LEU A 24 16.06 6.25 0.20
N TYR A 25 16.05 5.91 -1.09
CA TYR A 25 15.15 6.52 -2.08
C TYR A 25 13.74 5.93 -1.99
N ILE A 26 12.99 6.37 -0.98
CA ILE A 26 11.62 5.90 -0.71
C ILE A 26 10.63 6.18 -1.85
N TRP A 27 10.93 7.15 -2.72
CA TRP A 27 10.12 7.51 -3.88
C TRP A 27 10.32 6.59 -5.09
N GLN A 28 11.37 5.75 -5.10
CA GLN A 28 11.58 4.74 -6.15
C GLN A 28 10.71 3.49 -5.95
N GLY A 29 9.80 3.51 -4.97
CA GLY A 29 8.95 2.37 -4.64
C GLY A 29 9.67 1.36 -3.75
N GLY A 30 9.35 0.08 -3.91
CA GLY A 30 9.90 -0.98 -3.05
C GLY A 30 9.48 -0.81 -1.59
N LEU A 31 8.18 -0.64 -1.35
CA LEU A 31 7.61 -0.52 -0.01
C LEU A 31 6.81 -1.78 0.30
N GLY A 32 7.35 -2.64 1.18
CA GLY A 32 6.65 -3.85 1.60
C GLY A 32 5.51 -3.53 2.58
N ILE A 33 4.30 -4.01 2.28
CA ILE A 33 3.11 -3.83 3.12
C ILE A 33 3.30 -4.42 4.53
N TRP A 34 3.86 -5.63 4.62
CA TRP A 34 4.15 -6.30 5.90
C TRP A 34 5.12 -5.49 6.77
N GLY A 35 6.09 -4.85 6.15
CA GLY A 35 7.00 -3.93 6.83
C GLY A 35 6.36 -2.60 7.22
N ALA A 36 5.31 -2.15 6.53
CA ALA A 36 4.56 -0.97 6.93
C ALA A 36 3.64 -1.28 8.12
N ILE A 37 2.91 -2.41 8.06
CA ILE A 37 2.01 -2.87 9.12
C ILE A 37 2.78 -3.14 10.42
N SER A 38 3.84 -3.96 10.38
CA SER A 38 4.59 -4.34 11.59
C SER A 38 5.27 -3.15 12.26
N LEU A 39 5.96 -2.30 11.49
CA LEU A 39 6.60 -1.09 12.04
C LEU A 39 5.59 -0.04 12.47
N GLY A 40 4.46 0.08 11.77
CA GLY A 40 3.35 0.96 12.17
C GLY A 40 2.75 0.53 13.52
N LEU A 41 2.48 -0.76 13.70
CA LEU A 41 1.98 -1.32 14.95
C LEU A 41 3.00 -1.15 16.10
N LEU A 42 4.28 -1.41 15.83
CA LEU A 42 5.35 -1.19 16.80
C LEU A 42 5.43 0.29 17.21
N GLY A 43 5.36 1.20 16.24
CA GLY A 43 5.31 2.64 16.49
C GLY A 43 4.12 3.06 17.34
N ALA A 44 2.92 2.55 17.02
CA ALA A 44 1.70 2.77 17.80
C ALA A 44 1.84 2.25 19.24
N TYR A 45 2.41 1.05 19.42
CA TYR A 45 2.66 0.48 20.74
C TYR A 45 3.68 1.29 21.55
N ILE A 46 4.79 1.72 20.93
CA ILE A 46 5.78 2.57 21.60
C ILE A 46 5.16 3.92 21.98
N GLY A 47 4.39 4.54 21.09
CA GLY A 47 3.66 5.78 21.34
C GLY A 47 2.68 5.65 22.51
N TYR A 48 1.89 4.58 22.52
CA TYR A 48 1.01 4.22 23.62
C TYR A 48 1.79 4.05 24.94
N ARG A 49 2.90 3.31 24.95
CA ARG A 49 3.71 3.09 26.17
C ARG A 49 4.36 4.36 26.69
N ARG A 50 4.74 5.28 25.80
CA ARG A 50 5.38 6.57 26.16
C ARG A 50 4.35 7.64 26.56
N ASN A 51 3.08 7.46 26.23
CA ASN A 51 2.04 8.41 26.62
C ASN A 51 1.78 8.34 28.13
N LYS A 52 2.28 9.34 28.87
CA LYS A 52 2.09 9.46 30.32
C LYS A 52 0.65 9.79 30.71
N SER A 53 -0.14 10.34 29.79
CA SER A 53 -1.55 10.70 29.99
C SER A 53 -2.52 9.57 29.62
N ARG A 54 -2.02 8.36 29.33
CA ARG A 54 -2.87 7.21 28.94
C ARG A 54 -3.76 6.67 30.06
N GLY A 55 -3.44 6.98 31.33
CA GLY A 55 -4.15 6.43 32.48
C GLY A 55 -4.24 4.90 32.46
N ASP A 56 -5.42 4.37 32.77
CA ASP A 56 -5.73 2.93 32.78
C ASP A 56 -6.29 2.40 31.45
N VAL A 57 -6.22 3.21 30.38
CA VAL A 57 -6.69 2.78 29.06
C VAL A 57 -5.83 1.62 28.57
N SER A 58 -6.48 0.53 28.17
CA SER A 58 -5.82 -0.65 27.61
C SER A 58 -5.28 -0.38 26.20
N PHE A 59 -4.26 -1.14 25.77
CA PHE A 59 -3.76 -1.03 24.41
C PHE A 59 -4.83 -1.41 23.37
N ALA A 60 -5.71 -2.36 23.69
CA ALA A 60 -6.81 -2.75 22.80
C ALA A 60 -7.76 -1.58 22.54
N SER A 61 -8.20 -0.88 23.59
CA SER A 61 -9.06 0.30 23.46
C SER A 61 -8.37 1.44 22.68
N PHE A 62 -7.07 1.60 22.86
CA PHE A 62 -6.28 2.54 22.06
C PHE A 62 -6.24 2.12 20.57
N ALA A 63 -6.06 0.83 20.28
CA ALA A 63 -6.05 0.31 18.92
C ALA A 63 -7.43 0.43 18.24
N ASP A 64 -8.52 0.20 18.97
CA ASP A 64 -9.88 0.39 18.47
C ASP A 64 -10.12 1.84 18.02
N ALA A 65 -9.58 2.81 18.77
CA ALA A 65 -9.66 4.23 18.40
C ALA A 65 -8.89 4.57 17.10
N LEU A 66 -7.92 3.75 16.69
CA LEU A 66 -7.19 3.91 15.42
C LEU A 66 -7.93 3.29 14.23
N ALA A 67 -8.86 2.37 14.46
CA ALA A 67 -9.54 1.62 13.40
C ALA A 67 -10.21 2.52 12.34
N PRO A 68 -10.92 3.61 12.69
CA PRO A 68 -11.49 4.51 11.69
C PRO A 68 -10.44 5.16 10.79
N GLY A 69 -9.29 5.53 11.36
CA GLY A 69 -8.16 6.08 10.60
C GLY A 69 -7.56 5.07 9.63
N LEU A 70 -7.50 3.80 10.02
CA LEU A 70 -7.06 2.71 9.14
C LEU A 70 -8.01 2.51 7.95
N LEU A 71 -9.32 2.60 8.16
CA LEU A 71 -10.30 2.51 7.06
C LEU A 71 -10.11 3.62 6.04
N ILE A 72 -9.93 4.87 6.50
CA ILE A 72 -9.64 6.01 5.61
C ILE A 72 -8.32 5.79 4.87
N ALA A 73 -7.27 5.35 5.57
CA ALA A 73 -5.97 5.08 4.96
C ALA A 73 -6.05 3.99 3.89
N GLN A 74 -6.82 2.93 4.12
CA GLN A 74 -7.06 1.87 3.16
C GLN A 74 -7.78 2.39 1.91
N GLY A 75 -8.86 3.16 2.09
CA GLY A 75 -9.61 3.76 1.00
C GLY A 75 -8.75 4.67 0.12
N LEU A 76 -7.92 5.52 0.74
CA LEU A 76 -6.95 6.38 0.05
C LEU A 76 -5.83 5.57 -0.64
N GLY A 77 -5.39 4.47 -0.03
CA GLY A 77 -4.38 3.59 -0.61
C GLY A 77 -4.80 3.02 -1.98
N ARG A 78 -6.09 2.71 -2.14
CA ARG A 78 -6.64 2.19 -3.42
C ARG A 78 -6.55 3.20 -4.56
N TRP A 79 -6.65 4.50 -4.29
CA TRP A 79 -6.45 5.52 -5.32
C TRP A 79 -5.04 5.49 -5.90
N GLY A 80 -4.04 5.03 -5.14
CA GLY A 80 -2.70 4.76 -5.67
C GLY A 80 -2.72 3.77 -6.84
N ASN A 81 -3.59 2.76 -6.80
CA ASN A 81 -3.71 1.78 -7.88
C ASN A 81 -4.26 2.41 -9.18
N TRP A 82 -5.17 3.37 -9.06
CA TRP A 82 -5.64 4.16 -10.21
C TRP A 82 -4.52 5.00 -10.83
N PHE A 83 -3.75 5.72 -10.00
CA PHE A 83 -2.61 6.51 -10.48
C PHE A 83 -1.51 5.63 -11.09
N ASN A 84 -1.29 4.42 -10.57
CA ASN A 84 -0.29 3.48 -11.05
C ASN A 84 -0.75 2.57 -12.19
N LYS A 85 -2.06 2.58 -12.53
CA LYS A 85 -2.68 1.70 -13.53
C LYS A 85 -2.44 0.21 -13.22
N GLU A 86 -2.58 -0.15 -11.95
CA GLU A 86 -2.41 -1.51 -11.44
C GLU A 86 -3.69 -1.99 -10.72
N LEU A 87 -3.81 -3.31 -10.48
CA LEU A 87 -4.89 -3.92 -9.68
C LEU A 87 -6.33 -3.53 -10.11
N PHE A 88 -6.56 -3.38 -11.41
CA PHE A 88 -7.91 -3.25 -11.97
C PHE A 88 -8.61 -4.62 -12.04
N GLY A 89 -9.93 -4.60 -12.18
CA GLY A 89 -10.73 -5.82 -12.19
C GLY A 89 -10.81 -6.51 -13.55
N ARG A 90 -11.82 -7.34 -13.72
CA ARG A 90 -12.12 -8.03 -14.98
C ARG A 90 -12.61 -7.06 -16.04
N GLU A 91 -12.67 -7.53 -17.28
CA GLU A 91 -13.24 -6.79 -18.41
C GLU A 91 -14.65 -6.31 -18.09
N LEU A 92 -14.96 -5.07 -18.46
CA LEU A 92 -16.27 -4.47 -18.22
C LEU A 92 -16.70 -3.62 -19.41
N ASN A 93 -17.90 -3.85 -19.90
CA ASN A 93 -18.55 -3.00 -20.89
C ASN A 93 -19.69 -2.21 -20.21
N ALA A 94 -19.35 -1.02 -19.70
CA ALA A 94 -20.28 -0.12 -19.01
C ALA A 94 -19.74 1.32 -19.06
N PRO A 95 -20.60 2.35 -18.92
CA PRO A 95 -20.18 3.75 -19.02
C PRO A 95 -19.25 4.23 -17.89
N TRP A 96 -19.14 3.47 -16.79
CA TRP A 96 -18.21 3.74 -15.69
C TRP A 96 -16.96 2.83 -15.70
N ALA A 97 -16.76 2.07 -16.78
CA ALA A 97 -15.60 1.20 -16.89
C ALA A 97 -14.30 2.03 -16.94
N LEU A 98 -13.24 1.47 -16.36
CA LEU A 98 -11.92 2.09 -16.31
C LEU A 98 -11.13 1.70 -17.55
N GLU A 99 -10.72 2.70 -18.33
CA GLU A 99 -9.80 2.49 -19.44
C GLU A 99 -8.36 2.35 -18.94
N ILE A 100 -7.67 1.29 -19.37
CA ILE A 100 -6.27 1.04 -19.00
C ILE A 100 -5.42 1.10 -20.27
N PRO A 101 -4.29 1.83 -20.34
CA PRO A 101 -3.44 1.84 -21.54
C PRO A 101 -2.81 0.47 -21.80
N ALA A 102 -2.64 0.09 -23.08
CA ALA A 102 -2.14 -1.23 -23.47
C ALA A 102 -0.81 -1.64 -22.81
N ALA A 103 0.09 -0.67 -22.53
CA ALA A 103 1.38 -0.90 -21.88
C ALA A 103 1.27 -1.44 -20.43
N TYR A 104 0.11 -1.25 -19.78
CA TYR A 104 -0.14 -1.68 -18.40
C TYR A 104 -1.06 -2.92 -18.33
N ARG A 105 -1.49 -3.47 -19.48
CA ARG A 105 -2.39 -4.62 -19.53
C ARG A 105 -1.60 -5.93 -19.45
N PRO A 106 -2.12 -6.96 -18.75
CA PRO A 106 -1.54 -8.30 -18.77
C PRO A 106 -1.52 -8.90 -20.17
N ILE A 107 -0.59 -9.84 -20.39
CA ILE A 107 -0.53 -10.63 -21.62
C ILE A 107 -1.88 -11.35 -21.84
N GLY A 108 -2.44 -11.20 -23.03
CA GLY A 108 -3.75 -11.76 -23.39
C GLY A 108 -4.91 -10.77 -23.32
N TYR A 109 -4.73 -9.57 -22.76
CA TYR A 109 -5.77 -8.54 -22.64
C TYR A 109 -5.52 -7.33 -23.56
N SER A 110 -4.66 -7.47 -24.57
CA SER A 110 -4.30 -6.35 -25.46
C SER A 110 -5.48 -5.81 -26.26
N SER A 111 -6.47 -6.65 -26.59
CA SER A 111 -7.69 -6.27 -27.32
C SER A 111 -8.80 -5.69 -26.44
N VAL A 112 -8.61 -5.65 -25.12
CA VAL A 112 -9.61 -5.22 -24.15
C VAL A 112 -9.17 -3.90 -23.55
N GLU A 113 -10.01 -2.89 -23.63
CA GLU A 113 -9.66 -1.54 -23.21
C GLU A 113 -10.20 -1.18 -21.83
N THR A 114 -11.33 -1.76 -21.45
CA THR A 114 -12.14 -1.33 -20.32
C THR A 114 -12.32 -2.42 -19.27
N PHE A 115 -12.12 -2.04 -18.00
CA PHE A 115 -12.12 -2.94 -16.86
C PHE A 115 -12.95 -2.42 -15.70
N HIS A 116 -13.30 -3.28 -14.75
CA HIS A 116 -13.92 -2.86 -13.50
C HIS A 116 -12.98 -1.92 -12.71
N PRO A 117 -13.42 -0.71 -12.31
CA PRO A 117 -12.67 0.19 -11.43
C PRO A 117 -12.67 -0.33 -9.97
N VAL A 118 -11.96 -1.44 -9.72
CA VAL A 118 -11.93 -2.08 -8.39
C VAL A 118 -11.38 -1.15 -7.32
N PHE A 119 -10.45 -0.26 -7.67
CA PHE A 119 -9.97 0.78 -6.76
C PHE A 119 -11.13 1.60 -6.16
N LEU A 120 -12.13 1.95 -6.98
CA LEU A 120 -13.26 2.77 -6.55
C LEU A 120 -14.21 1.97 -5.67
N TYR A 121 -14.49 0.71 -6.04
CA TYR A 121 -15.34 -0.18 -5.26
C TYR A 121 -14.73 -0.46 -3.88
N GLU A 122 -13.42 -0.68 -3.81
CA GLU A 122 -12.71 -0.91 -2.55
C GLU A 122 -12.49 0.36 -1.73
N SER A 123 -12.59 1.56 -2.33
CA SER A 123 -12.52 2.82 -1.59
C SER A 123 -13.81 3.17 -0.85
N ILE A 124 -14.95 2.59 -1.24
CA ILE A 124 -16.29 2.94 -0.73
C ILE A 124 -16.92 1.85 0.15
N TRP A 125 -16.28 0.69 0.26
CA TRP A 125 -16.79 -0.50 0.96
C TRP A 125 -16.08 -0.70 2.31
#